data_AF-A0A843KDR9-F1
#
_entry.id   AF-A0A843KDR9-F1
#
_cell.length_a   1.000
_cell.length_b   1.000
_cell.length_c   1.000
_cell.angle_alpha   90.00
_cell.angle_beta   90.00
_cell.angle_gamma   90.00
#
_symmetry.space_group_name_H-M   'P 1'
#
loop_
_entity.id
_entity.type
_entity.pdbx_description
1 polymer ?
#
loop_
_entity_poly.entity_id
_entity_poly.type
_entity_poly.pdbx_seq_one_letter_code
_entity_poly.pdbx_strand_id
1 'polypeptide(L)'
;MYIIVNSILLKQALKFASEMNGDLMRISDQVTQIFGPMSSNIFSALIILVVGWIVALIVSSLIGKALRRTAMDEKIARVAVGEERARSIDSNRWITRIIYYVLLFFVIVAFFETLGLTLVAQPLNEMLTVVFAYIPKLFAALLIAIVAIVLAMVLKRVVLTVLRSANIDEDIGSKAGLERKEMPLSQTIAEIVFYLVLLLFLPMVLNALSLGGLLEPLQVMMAKMLGFLPNLLAAAAILLVGWFLARIVQKILTGLLLAVGSERLSEKVGLSRVLGERGLAGLIGLIVYALILIPVLMAALQALDLVSVTQPLSNMLNQILAALPSAFGAILILAIAYVLGKIVAELVTNLLAAAGFDSILVWLGLGKEPAEGERKPSQVVGYLVLVAIMLFALIEAFRILNFALMADLIYEFIVFAGRVLVGLVILATGIYLANLAYDTVMASNTSQAKMLAQAARISVLIFSGAMALRHMGLANEIINLAFGLLLGAIAVAVALAFGLGGREIAAREIDKWLKSMK
;
A
#
# COMPACT_ATOMS: atom_id res chain seq x y z
N MET A 1 -89.78 -24.91 0.81
CA MET A 1 -88.36 -24.53 0.90
C MET A 1 -87.82 -23.95 -0.41
N TYR A 2 -88.03 -24.60 -1.57
CA TYR A 2 -87.49 -24.16 -2.88
C TYR A 2 -87.89 -22.73 -3.32
N ILE A 3 -89.15 -22.32 -3.12
CA ILE A 3 -89.64 -20.99 -3.54
C ILE A 3 -89.03 -19.85 -2.71
N ILE A 4 -88.82 -20.08 -1.40
CA ILE A 4 -88.28 -19.07 -0.49
C ILE A 4 -86.81 -18.79 -0.83
N VAL A 5 -86.01 -19.87 -1.01
CA VAL A 5 -84.60 -19.77 -1.39
C VAL A 5 -84.42 -19.04 -2.71
N ASN A 6 -85.26 -19.34 -3.71
CA ASN A 6 -85.16 -18.70 -5.02
C ASN A 6 -85.50 -17.19 -4.97
N SER A 7 -86.46 -16.78 -4.12
CA SER A 7 -86.77 -15.35 -3.95
C SER A 7 -85.67 -14.56 -3.23
N ILE A 8 -84.94 -15.20 -2.30
CA ILE A 8 -83.82 -14.58 -1.58
C ILE A 8 -82.62 -14.43 -2.51
N LEU A 9 -82.31 -15.46 -3.29
CA LEU A 9 -81.24 -15.42 -4.30
C LEU A 9 -81.52 -14.36 -5.37
N LEU A 10 -82.78 -14.24 -5.83
CA LEU A 10 -83.15 -13.22 -6.81
C LEU A 10 -82.99 -11.80 -6.24
N LYS A 11 -83.39 -11.57 -4.98
CA LYS A 11 -83.20 -10.27 -4.33
C LYS A 11 -81.72 -9.91 -4.11
N GLN A 12 -80.88 -10.89 -3.75
CA GLN A 12 -79.43 -10.66 -3.63
C GLN A 12 -78.79 -10.38 -5.00
N ALA A 13 -79.16 -11.11 -6.05
CA ALA A 13 -78.66 -10.88 -7.40
C ALA A 13 -79.07 -9.49 -7.94
N LEU A 14 -80.32 -9.06 -7.69
CA LEU A 14 -80.79 -7.72 -8.06
C LEU A 14 -80.08 -6.61 -7.28
N LYS A 15 -79.81 -6.81 -5.98
CA LYS A 15 -79.06 -5.86 -5.16
C LYS A 15 -77.60 -5.74 -5.66
N PHE A 16 -76.95 -6.86 -5.97
CA PHE A 16 -75.59 -6.87 -6.49
C PHE A 16 -75.49 -6.21 -7.88
N ALA A 17 -76.46 -6.47 -8.76
CA ALA A 17 -76.54 -5.82 -10.07
C ALA A 17 -76.75 -4.30 -9.93
N SER A 18 -77.54 -3.85 -8.95
CA SER A 18 -77.75 -2.42 -8.66
C SER A 18 -76.49 -1.74 -8.12
N GLU A 19 -75.77 -2.38 -7.21
CA GLU A 19 -74.51 -1.85 -6.65
C GLU A 19 -73.42 -1.77 -7.72
N MET A 20 -73.26 -2.82 -8.54
CA MET A 20 -72.35 -2.81 -9.70
C MET A 20 -72.69 -1.68 -10.68
N ASN A 21 -73.97 -1.44 -10.97
CA ASN A 21 -74.36 -0.37 -11.88
C ASN A 21 -74.05 1.02 -11.29
N GLY A 22 -74.21 1.19 -9.98
CA GLY A 22 -73.81 2.40 -9.26
C GLY A 22 -72.30 2.64 -9.31
N ASP A 23 -71.49 1.61 -9.07
CA ASP A 23 -70.04 1.70 -9.14
C ASP A 23 -69.54 1.94 -10.56
N LEU A 24 -70.14 1.28 -11.56
CA LEU A 24 -69.84 1.52 -12.97
C LEU A 24 -70.20 2.94 -13.40
N MET A 25 -71.31 3.51 -12.91
CA MET A 25 -71.65 4.92 -13.14
C MET A 25 -70.65 5.86 -12.46
N ARG A 26 -70.20 5.56 -11.23
CA ARG A 26 -69.18 6.37 -10.55
C ARG A 26 -67.84 6.31 -11.28
N ILE A 27 -67.45 5.14 -11.79
CA ILE A 27 -66.24 4.98 -12.61
C ILE A 27 -66.42 5.71 -13.94
N SER A 28 -67.58 5.61 -14.60
CA SER A 28 -67.82 6.37 -15.84
C SER A 28 -67.77 7.86 -15.59
N ASP A 29 -68.35 8.35 -14.50
CA ASP A 29 -68.32 9.78 -14.14
C ASP A 29 -66.90 10.24 -13.81
N GLN A 30 -66.09 9.43 -13.12
CA GLN A 30 -64.67 9.73 -12.87
C GLN A 30 -63.86 9.73 -14.16
N VAL A 31 -64.09 8.76 -15.05
CA VAL A 31 -63.46 8.72 -16.38
C VAL A 31 -63.89 9.93 -17.20
N THR A 32 -65.17 10.30 -17.20
CA THR A 32 -65.66 11.48 -17.92
C THR A 32 -65.16 12.79 -17.29
N GLN A 33 -64.94 12.86 -15.97
CA GLN A 33 -64.31 14.04 -15.35
C GLN A 33 -62.82 14.17 -15.69
N ILE A 34 -62.10 13.06 -15.85
CA ILE A 34 -60.67 13.06 -16.21
C ILE A 34 -60.48 13.29 -17.73
N PHE A 35 -61.27 12.62 -18.55
CA PHE A 35 -61.10 12.58 -20.01
C PHE A 35 -62.06 13.51 -20.78
N GLY A 36 -63.15 13.96 -20.16
CA GLY A 36 -64.07 14.94 -20.75
C GLY A 36 -63.35 16.24 -21.16
N PRO A 37 -62.56 16.86 -20.27
CA PRO A 37 -61.74 18.03 -20.62
C PRO A 37 -60.69 17.74 -21.70
N MET A 38 -60.14 16.51 -21.76
CA MET A 38 -59.13 16.15 -22.78
C MET A 38 -59.69 16.17 -24.20
N SER A 39 -60.95 15.78 -24.40
CA SER A 39 -61.55 15.74 -25.75
C SER A 39 -61.58 17.10 -26.45
N SER A 40 -61.85 18.18 -25.71
CA SER A 40 -61.82 19.55 -26.23
C SER A 40 -60.40 20.10 -26.33
N ASN A 41 -59.50 19.70 -25.42
CA ASN A 41 -58.14 20.21 -25.36
C ASN A 41 -57.21 19.62 -26.42
N ILE A 42 -57.51 18.44 -26.98
CA ILE A 42 -56.72 17.83 -28.05
C ILE A 42 -56.69 18.71 -29.30
N PHE A 43 -57.84 19.29 -29.69
CA PHE A 43 -57.91 20.15 -30.86
C PHE A 43 -57.10 21.44 -30.67
N SER A 44 -57.24 22.09 -29.50
CA SER A 44 -56.47 23.27 -29.12
C SER A 44 -54.96 22.99 -29.07
N ALA A 45 -54.56 21.86 -28.51
CA ALA A 45 -53.15 21.46 -28.45
C ALA A 45 -52.58 21.18 -29.84
N LEU A 46 -53.30 20.48 -30.72
CA LEU A 46 -52.87 20.25 -32.11
C LEU A 46 -52.68 21.56 -32.87
N ILE A 47 -53.57 22.54 -32.68
CA ILE A 47 -53.40 23.89 -33.24
C ILE A 47 -52.11 24.53 -32.73
N ILE A 48 -51.86 24.50 -31.42
CA ILE A 48 -50.64 25.08 -30.81
C ILE A 48 -49.38 24.41 -31.35
N LEU A 49 -49.39 23.09 -31.55
CA LEU A 49 -48.24 22.36 -32.09
C LEU A 49 -47.93 22.78 -33.54
N VAL A 50 -48.95 22.83 -34.40
CA VAL A 50 -48.78 23.19 -35.81
C VAL A 50 -48.42 24.67 -35.96
N VAL A 51 -49.19 25.56 -35.33
CA VAL A 51 -48.95 27.01 -35.37
C VAL A 51 -47.62 27.35 -34.73
N GLY A 52 -47.34 26.78 -33.55
CA GLY A 52 -46.09 26.99 -32.83
C GLY A 52 -44.87 26.51 -33.62
N TRP A 53 -44.96 25.37 -34.30
CA TRP A 53 -43.87 24.88 -35.15
C TRP A 53 -43.57 25.83 -36.32
N ILE A 54 -44.62 26.31 -37.00
CA ILE A 54 -44.48 27.31 -38.08
C ILE A 54 -43.86 28.60 -37.54
N VAL A 55 -44.34 29.09 -36.39
CA VAL A 55 -43.79 30.27 -35.72
C VAL A 55 -42.31 30.06 -35.38
N ALA A 56 -41.92 28.91 -34.83
CA ALA A 56 -40.54 28.59 -34.51
C ALA A 56 -39.62 28.60 -35.75
N LEU A 57 -40.09 28.08 -36.91
CA LEU A 57 -39.36 28.15 -38.19
C LEU A 57 -39.17 29.58 -38.67
N ILE A 58 -40.22 30.40 -38.64
CA ILE A 58 -40.17 31.79 -39.09
C ILE A 58 -39.24 32.61 -38.18
N VAL A 59 -39.44 32.52 -36.86
CA VAL A 59 -38.66 33.28 -35.88
C VAL A 59 -37.18 32.90 -35.94
N SER A 60 -36.85 31.61 -35.97
CA SER A 60 -35.45 31.17 -36.09
C SER A 60 -34.79 31.64 -37.38
N SER A 61 -35.51 31.62 -38.51
CA SER A 61 -35.01 32.13 -39.80
C SER A 61 -34.77 33.64 -39.78
N LEU A 62 -35.68 34.41 -39.16
CA LEU A 62 -35.54 35.85 -39.00
C LEU A 62 -34.35 36.21 -38.11
N ILE A 63 -34.21 35.53 -36.97
CA ILE A 63 -33.07 35.72 -36.06
C ILE A 63 -31.75 35.34 -36.73
N GLY A 64 -31.71 34.22 -37.47
CA GLY A 64 -30.54 33.81 -38.25
C GLY A 64 -30.14 34.83 -39.32
N LYS A 65 -31.11 35.48 -39.99
CA LYS A 65 -30.84 36.58 -40.94
C LYS A 65 -30.30 37.83 -40.24
N ALA A 66 -30.80 38.16 -39.04
CA ALA A 66 -30.32 39.30 -38.25
C ALA A 66 -28.88 39.08 -37.73
N LEU A 67 -28.56 37.88 -37.25
CA LEU A 67 -27.21 37.49 -36.81
C LEU A 67 -26.18 37.57 -37.95
N ARG A 68 -26.57 37.22 -39.18
CA ARG A 68 -25.70 37.38 -40.36
C ARG A 68 -25.36 38.84 -40.65
N ARG A 69 -26.26 39.78 -40.36
CA ARG A 69 -26.03 41.21 -40.61
C ARG A 69 -25.06 41.86 -39.63
N THR A 70 -24.79 41.23 -38.48
CA THR A 70 -23.97 41.82 -37.41
C THR A 70 -22.48 41.43 -37.45
N ALA A 71 -22.04 40.61 -38.41
CA ALA A 71 -20.63 40.18 -38.57
C ALA A 71 -19.95 39.71 -37.26
N MET A 72 -20.74 39.22 -36.31
CA MET A 72 -20.28 38.74 -35.01
C MET A 72 -19.54 37.40 -35.14
N ASP A 73 -19.83 36.65 -36.19
CA ASP A 73 -19.17 35.40 -36.57
C ASP A 73 -17.66 35.55 -36.76
N GLU A 74 -17.21 36.55 -37.51
CA GLU A 74 -15.79 36.71 -37.83
C GLU A 74 -14.95 37.28 -36.66
N LYS A 75 -15.59 38.04 -35.76
CA LYS A 75 -14.94 38.56 -34.55
C LYS A 75 -14.83 37.50 -33.46
N ILE A 76 -15.86 36.68 -33.27
CA ILE A 76 -15.87 35.62 -32.25
C ILE A 76 -14.96 34.45 -32.67
N ALA A 77 -14.98 34.04 -33.94
CA ALA A 77 -14.17 32.93 -34.43
C ALA A 77 -12.66 33.20 -34.34
N ARG A 78 -12.23 34.44 -34.63
CA ARG A 78 -10.81 34.85 -34.52
C ARG A 78 -10.30 34.83 -33.08
N VAL A 79 -11.14 35.26 -32.13
CA VAL A 79 -10.76 35.30 -30.71
C VAL A 79 -10.74 33.92 -30.08
N ALA A 80 -11.63 33.01 -30.50
CA ALA A 80 -11.76 31.70 -29.87
C ALA A 80 -10.78 30.63 -30.38
N VAL A 81 -10.40 30.64 -31.67
CA VAL A 81 -9.68 29.50 -32.29
C VAL A 81 -8.42 29.93 -33.08
N GLY A 82 -8.09 31.22 -33.11
CA GLY A 82 -6.96 31.76 -33.87
C GLY A 82 -7.22 31.85 -35.38
N GLU A 83 -6.50 32.72 -36.08
CA GLU A 83 -6.75 33.09 -37.48
C GLU A 83 -6.80 31.90 -38.46
N GLU A 84 -6.02 30.84 -38.20
CA GLU A 84 -5.93 29.68 -39.10
C GLU A 84 -7.16 28.75 -39.05
N ARG A 85 -7.83 28.61 -37.90
CA ARG A 85 -9.00 27.73 -37.75
C ARG A 85 -10.34 28.46 -37.79
N ALA A 86 -10.32 29.80 -37.83
CA ALA A 86 -11.53 30.62 -37.85
C ALA A 86 -12.38 30.45 -39.12
N ARG A 87 -11.79 30.02 -40.25
CA ARG A 87 -12.51 29.91 -41.54
C ARG A 87 -13.34 28.63 -41.72
N SER A 88 -13.19 27.63 -40.85
CA SER A 88 -13.86 26.32 -41.02
C SER A 88 -15.10 26.12 -40.13
N ILE A 89 -15.37 27.03 -39.20
CA ILE A 89 -16.48 26.89 -38.25
C ILE A 89 -17.65 27.77 -38.66
N ASP A 90 -18.65 27.13 -39.29
CA ASP A 90 -19.90 27.74 -39.74
C ASP A 90 -20.87 27.96 -38.55
N SER A 91 -20.40 28.70 -37.54
CA SER A 91 -21.01 28.88 -36.20
C SER A 91 -22.48 29.34 -36.25
N ASN A 92 -22.80 30.14 -37.26
CA ASN A 92 -24.14 30.67 -37.49
C ASN A 92 -25.21 29.59 -37.72
N ARG A 93 -24.86 28.50 -38.40
CA ARG A 93 -25.79 27.40 -38.67
C ARG A 93 -26.16 26.67 -37.38
N TRP A 94 -25.20 26.55 -36.46
CA TRP A 94 -25.40 25.90 -35.17
C TRP A 94 -26.26 26.76 -34.23
N ILE A 95 -25.96 28.06 -34.10
CA ILE A 95 -26.76 29.00 -33.29
C ILE A 95 -28.22 29.04 -33.76
N THR A 96 -28.45 29.18 -35.07
CA THR A 96 -29.80 29.22 -35.65
C THR A 96 -30.56 27.92 -35.36
N ARG A 97 -29.88 26.76 -35.46
CA ARG A 97 -30.47 25.45 -35.19
C ARG A 97 -30.82 25.28 -33.70
N ILE A 98 -29.97 25.76 -32.79
CA ILE A 98 -30.28 25.76 -31.35
C ILE A 98 -31.52 26.59 -31.06
N ILE A 99 -31.58 27.82 -31.58
CA ILE A 99 -32.73 28.71 -31.37
C ILE A 99 -34.03 28.04 -31.86
N TYR A 100 -33.99 27.40 -33.04
CA TYR A 100 -35.13 26.64 -33.55
C TYR A 100 -35.57 25.52 -32.59
N TYR A 101 -34.64 24.69 -32.10
CA TYR A 101 -34.99 23.60 -31.18
C TYR A 101 -35.46 24.10 -29.81
N VAL A 102 -34.89 25.20 -29.30
CA VAL A 102 -35.37 25.82 -28.06
C VAL A 102 -36.79 26.35 -28.23
N LEU A 103 -37.09 27.05 -29.33
CA LEU A 103 -38.45 27.52 -29.64
C LEU A 103 -39.41 26.35 -29.84
N LEU A 104 -39.00 25.29 -30.54
CA LEU A 104 -39.79 24.07 -30.67
C LEU A 104 -40.04 23.41 -29.31
N PHE A 105 -39.05 23.44 -28.41
CA PHE A 105 -39.20 22.91 -27.05
C PHE A 105 -40.26 23.70 -26.26
N PHE A 106 -40.30 25.04 -26.35
CA PHE A 106 -41.41 25.83 -25.79
C PHE A 106 -42.77 25.41 -26.36
N VAL A 107 -42.84 25.18 -27.67
CA VAL A 107 -44.08 24.74 -28.34
C VAL A 107 -44.51 23.38 -27.81
N ILE A 108 -43.57 22.46 -27.57
CA ILE A 108 -43.82 21.15 -26.96
C ILE A 108 -44.31 21.28 -25.52
N VAL A 109 -43.70 22.17 -24.70
CA VAL A 109 -44.17 22.43 -23.33
C VAL A 109 -45.60 22.98 -23.35
N ALA A 110 -45.87 24.00 -24.17
CA ALA A 110 -47.19 24.61 -24.30
C ALA A 110 -48.24 23.60 -24.82
N PHE A 111 -47.83 22.69 -25.71
CA PHE A 111 -48.66 21.58 -26.18
C PHE A 111 -49.07 20.65 -25.04
N PHE A 112 -48.10 20.18 -24.23
CA PHE A 112 -48.39 19.30 -23.09
C PHE A 112 -49.21 20.01 -22.00
N GLU A 113 -48.94 21.28 -21.75
CA GLU A 113 -49.71 22.10 -20.80
C GLU A 113 -51.16 22.25 -21.27
N THR A 114 -51.39 22.53 -22.55
CA THR A 114 -52.74 22.66 -23.14
C THR A 114 -53.50 21.33 -23.11
N LEU A 115 -52.81 20.19 -23.28
CA LEU A 115 -53.41 18.86 -23.13
C LEU A 115 -53.82 18.53 -21.69
N GLY A 116 -53.48 19.36 -20.69
CA GLY A 116 -53.66 19.08 -19.28
C GLY A 116 -52.64 18.08 -18.72
N LEU A 117 -51.57 17.78 -19.46
CA LEU A 117 -50.47 16.91 -19.05
C LEU A 117 -49.43 17.69 -18.24
N THR A 118 -49.89 18.39 -17.20
CA THR A 118 -49.06 19.28 -16.38
C THR A 118 -47.91 18.56 -15.70
N LEU A 119 -48.10 17.28 -15.31
CA LEU A 119 -47.06 16.43 -14.75
C LEU A 119 -45.86 16.20 -15.70
N VAL A 120 -46.09 16.28 -17.01
CA VAL A 120 -45.04 16.18 -18.03
C VAL A 120 -44.52 17.57 -18.39
N ALA A 121 -45.40 18.57 -18.48
CA ALA A 121 -45.03 19.94 -18.85
C ALA A 121 -44.18 20.64 -17.79
N GLN A 122 -44.44 20.41 -16.49
CA GLN A 122 -43.74 21.11 -15.41
C GLN A 122 -42.23 20.86 -15.38
N PRO A 123 -41.72 19.62 -15.37
CA PRO A 123 -40.28 19.38 -15.43
C PRO A 123 -39.61 19.99 -16.67
N LEU A 124 -40.28 19.95 -17.83
CA LEU A 124 -39.77 20.55 -19.06
C LEU A 124 -39.71 22.09 -18.96
N ASN A 125 -40.71 22.71 -18.33
CA ASN A 125 -40.73 24.15 -18.08
C ASN A 125 -39.65 24.58 -17.07
N GLU A 126 -39.39 23.75 -16.06
CA GLU A 126 -38.26 23.97 -15.14
C GLU A 126 -36.92 23.91 -15.88
N MET A 127 -36.73 22.95 -16.79
CA MET A 127 -35.52 22.88 -17.62
C MET A 127 -35.35 24.15 -18.47
N LEU A 128 -36.42 24.66 -19.08
CA LEU A 128 -36.38 25.94 -19.80
C LEU A 128 -35.96 27.08 -18.88
N THR A 129 -36.62 27.20 -17.73
CA THR A 129 -36.33 28.25 -16.75
C THR A 129 -34.86 28.21 -16.31
N VAL A 130 -34.32 27.02 -16.06
CA VAL A 130 -32.91 26.80 -15.74
C VAL A 130 -32.01 27.26 -16.88
N VAL A 131 -32.26 26.83 -18.12
CA VAL A 131 -31.47 27.23 -19.31
C VAL A 131 -31.46 28.75 -19.50
N PHE A 132 -32.61 29.41 -19.40
CA PHE A 132 -32.69 30.87 -19.52
C PHE A 132 -32.02 31.59 -18.36
N ALA A 133 -32.09 31.06 -17.14
CA ALA A 133 -31.37 31.60 -15.99
C ALA A 133 -29.84 31.48 -16.15
N TYR A 134 -29.33 30.55 -16.95
CA TYR A 134 -27.90 30.45 -17.28
C TYR A 134 -27.44 31.45 -18.33
N ILE A 135 -28.31 31.98 -19.20
CA ILE A 135 -27.90 32.93 -20.25
C ILE A 135 -27.22 34.18 -19.65
N PRO A 136 -27.84 34.92 -18.70
CA PRO A 136 -27.20 36.06 -18.07
C PRO A 136 -25.89 35.69 -17.34
N LYS A 137 -25.85 34.50 -16.73
CA LYS A 137 -24.67 33.99 -16.01
C LYS A 137 -23.49 33.70 -16.93
N LEU A 138 -23.76 33.13 -18.11
CA LEU A 138 -22.77 32.91 -19.16
C LEU A 138 -22.17 34.25 -19.63
N PHE A 139 -23.01 35.27 -19.82
CA PHE A 139 -22.52 36.60 -20.17
C PHE A 139 -21.67 37.23 -19.06
N ALA A 140 -22.11 37.15 -17.80
CA ALA A 140 -21.34 37.66 -16.66
C ALA A 140 -19.97 36.96 -16.54
N ALA A 141 -19.95 35.62 -16.64
CA ALA A 141 -18.73 34.83 -16.61
C ALA A 141 -17.78 35.15 -17.77
N LEU A 142 -18.31 35.33 -18.98
CA LEU A 142 -17.53 35.73 -20.15
C LEU A 142 -16.88 37.11 -19.95
N LEU A 143 -17.62 38.07 -19.40
CA LEU A 143 -17.12 39.42 -19.13
C LEU A 143 -15.95 39.35 -18.12
N ILE A 144 -16.11 38.59 -17.04
CA ILE A 144 -15.05 38.38 -16.05
C ILE A 144 -13.83 37.68 -16.68
N ALA A 145 -14.04 36.68 -17.54
CA ALA A 145 -12.95 35.97 -18.22
C ALA A 145 -12.16 36.90 -19.16
N ILE A 146 -12.83 37.78 -19.87
CA ILE A 146 -12.18 38.79 -20.73
C ILE A 146 -11.32 39.73 -19.87
N VAL A 147 -11.87 40.24 -18.77
CA VAL A 147 -11.13 41.09 -17.82
C VAL A 147 -9.91 40.36 -17.27
N ALA A 148 -10.06 39.09 -16.89
CA ALA A 148 -8.98 38.24 -16.39
C ALA A 148 -7.84 38.10 -17.41
N ILE A 149 -8.16 37.80 -18.68
CA ILE A 149 -7.17 37.63 -19.75
C ILE A 149 -6.43 38.94 -20.00
N VAL A 150 -7.14 40.07 -20.05
CA VAL A 150 -6.52 41.39 -20.21
C VAL A 150 -5.56 41.68 -19.06
N LEU A 151 -6.00 41.48 -17.81
CA LEU A 151 -5.16 41.72 -16.64
C LEU A 151 -3.94 40.79 -16.61
N ALA A 152 -4.12 39.52 -16.95
CA ALA A 152 -3.03 38.53 -17.02
C ALA A 152 -1.99 38.92 -18.08
N MET A 153 -2.42 39.41 -19.25
CA MET A 153 -1.50 39.89 -20.29
C MET A 153 -0.71 41.12 -19.83
N VAL A 154 -1.36 42.07 -19.16
CA VAL A 154 -0.71 43.25 -18.61
C VAL A 154 0.33 42.85 -17.57
N LEU A 155 -0.05 42.01 -16.60
CA LEU A 155 0.86 41.52 -15.56
C LEU A 155 2.03 40.71 -16.13
N LYS A 156 1.79 39.82 -17.10
CA LYS A 156 2.84 39.08 -17.81
C LYS A 156 3.88 40.04 -18.40
N ARG A 157 3.44 41.10 -19.06
CA ARG A 157 4.34 42.10 -19.66
C ARG A 157 5.15 42.82 -18.59
N VAL A 158 4.49 43.31 -17.53
CA VAL A 158 5.15 44.01 -16.43
C VAL A 158 6.23 43.12 -15.79
N VAL A 159 5.89 41.88 -15.44
CA VAL A 159 6.82 40.92 -14.83
C VAL A 159 7.99 40.61 -15.77
N LEU A 160 7.73 40.37 -17.05
CA LEU A 160 8.77 40.11 -18.04
C LEU A 160 9.74 41.30 -18.18
N THR A 161 9.21 42.53 -18.22
CA THR A 161 10.02 43.74 -18.29
C THR A 161 10.90 43.89 -17.05
N VAL A 162 10.36 43.67 -15.85
CA VAL A 162 11.12 43.76 -14.59
C VAL A 162 12.21 42.68 -14.52
N LEU A 163 11.89 41.42 -14.82
CA LEU A 163 12.86 40.33 -14.75
C LEU A 163 14.01 40.48 -15.76
N ARG A 164 13.70 40.95 -16.97
CA ARG A 164 14.73 41.25 -17.97
C ARG A 164 15.59 42.43 -17.56
N SER A 165 15.00 43.47 -16.95
CA SER A 165 15.78 44.61 -16.44
C SER A 165 16.74 44.22 -15.31
N ALA A 166 16.44 43.13 -14.60
CA ALA A 166 17.26 42.60 -13.50
C ALA A 166 18.32 41.57 -13.96
N ASN A 167 18.46 41.30 -15.27
CA ASN A 167 19.42 40.34 -15.85
C ASN A 167 19.42 38.93 -15.22
N ILE A 168 18.26 38.47 -14.73
CA ILE A 168 18.10 37.16 -14.05
C ILE A 168 18.52 35.99 -14.94
N ASP A 169 18.38 36.13 -16.26
CA ASP A 169 18.68 35.07 -17.23
C ASP A 169 20.20 34.82 -17.38
N GLU A 170 21.07 35.78 -17.04
CA GLU A 170 22.51 35.71 -17.30
C GLU A 170 23.31 35.10 -16.12
N ASP A 171 22.89 35.37 -14.88
CA ASP A 171 23.59 34.90 -13.66
C ASP A 171 23.38 33.41 -13.37
N ILE A 172 22.32 32.81 -13.91
CA ILE A 172 21.95 31.40 -13.68
C ILE A 172 22.42 30.51 -14.85
N GLY A 173 22.32 30.97 -16.10
CA GLY A 173 22.73 30.20 -17.28
C GLY A 173 24.24 29.92 -17.36
N SER A 174 25.07 30.78 -16.77
CA SER A 174 26.53 30.65 -16.79
C SER A 174 27.09 29.66 -15.75
N LYS A 175 26.36 29.42 -14.65
CA LYS A 175 26.81 28.52 -13.56
C LYS A 175 26.32 27.08 -13.70
N ALA A 176 25.38 26.82 -14.61
CA ALA A 176 24.74 25.51 -14.77
C ALA A 176 25.26 24.68 -15.96
N GLY A 177 26.08 25.24 -16.86
CA GLY A 177 26.65 24.49 -17.99
C GLY A 177 25.62 23.93 -18.98
N LEU A 178 24.39 24.44 -18.95
CA LEU A 178 23.29 24.00 -19.81
C LEU A 178 23.41 24.70 -21.17
N GLU A 179 23.58 23.93 -22.24
CA GLU A 179 23.58 24.43 -23.61
C GLU A 179 22.25 25.14 -23.93
N ARG A 180 22.36 26.33 -24.54
CA ARG A 180 21.26 27.24 -24.83
C ARG A 180 20.24 26.62 -25.80
N LYS A 181 19.22 25.93 -25.27
CA LYS A 181 17.97 25.64 -26.01
C LYS A 181 16.72 25.57 -25.14
N GLU A 182 16.83 25.91 -23.87
CA GLU A 182 15.69 25.97 -22.95
C GLU A 182 15.22 27.42 -22.79
N MET A 183 13.90 27.63 -22.73
CA MET A 183 13.27 28.95 -22.64
C MET A 183 13.90 29.79 -21.51
N PRO A 184 14.13 31.12 -21.70
CA PRO A 184 14.70 31.96 -20.67
C PRO A 184 13.80 31.95 -19.42
N LEU A 185 14.42 31.89 -18.23
CA LEU A 185 13.72 31.78 -16.94
C LEU A 185 12.74 32.94 -16.74
N SER A 186 13.10 34.14 -17.21
CA SER A 186 12.23 35.31 -17.20
C SER A 186 10.92 35.09 -17.96
N GLN A 187 10.97 34.36 -19.08
CA GLN A 187 9.78 34.02 -19.86
C GLN A 187 8.95 32.95 -19.15
N THR A 188 9.57 31.93 -18.59
CA THR A 188 8.86 30.89 -17.81
C THR A 188 8.14 31.50 -16.62
N ILE A 189 8.80 32.38 -15.85
CA ILE A 189 8.17 33.07 -14.72
C ILE A 189 7.02 33.95 -15.19
N ALA A 190 7.19 34.71 -16.28
CA ALA A 190 6.12 35.55 -16.81
C ALA A 190 4.91 34.73 -17.32
N GLU A 191 5.15 33.57 -17.92
CA GLU A 191 4.09 32.62 -18.31
C GLU A 191 3.39 32.01 -17.09
N ILE A 192 4.13 31.63 -16.05
CA ILE A 192 3.55 31.18 -14.79
C ILE A 192 2.65 32.27 -14.20
N VAL A 193 3.07 33.54 -14.20
CA VAL A 193 2.25 34.66 -13.72
C VAL A 193 0.98 34.81 -14.55
N PHE A 194 1.05 34.68 -15.88
CA PHE A 194 -0.14 34.73 -16.74
C PHE A 194 -1.16 33.65 -16.34
N TYR A 195 -0.71 32.40 -16.23
CA TYR A 195 -1.59 31.30 -15.84
C TYR A 195 -2.08 31.45 -14.40
N LEU A 196 -1.24 31.93 -13.48
CA LEU A 196 -1.61 32.18 -12.08
C LEU A 196 -2.71 33.23 -11.98
N VAL A 197 -2.64 34.32 -12.74
CA VAL A 197 -3.68 35.35 -12.78
C VAL A 197 -4.98 34.78 -13.37
N LEU A 198 -4.90 34.04 -14.48
CA LEU A 198 -6.08 33.38 -15.05
C LEU A 198 -6.73 32.40 -14.06
N LEU A 199 -5.89 31.63 -13.37
CA LEU A 199 -6.25 30.67 -12.34
C LEU A 199 -6.90 31.37 -11.12
N LEU A 200 -6.41 32.54 -10.71
CA LEU A 200 -6.99 33.37 -9.65
C LEU A 200 -8.37 33.92 -10.00
N PHE A 201 -8.62 34.20 -11.29
CA PHE A 201 -9.91 34.67 -11.77
C PHE A 201 -10.90 33.55 -12.05
N LEU A 202 -10.42 32.31 -12.20
CA LEU A 202 -11.26 31.16 -12.46
C LEU A 202 -12.41 31.00 -11.43
N PRO A 203 -12.19 31.10 -10.09
CA PRO A 203 -13.29 31.06 -9.13
C PRO A 203 -14.35 32.12 -9.37
N MET A 204 -13.97 33.34 -9.78
CA MET A 204 -14.93 34.42 -10.09
C MET A 204 -15.75 34.10 -11.34
N VAL A 205 -15.10 33.55 -12.38
CA VAL A 205 -15.79 33.08 -13.60
C VAL A 205 -16.78 31.96 -13.27
N LEU A 206 -16.34 30.97 -12.48
CA LEU A 206 -17.16 29.82 -12.11
C LEU A 206 -18.30 30.20 -11.13
N ASN A 207 -18.07 31.16 -10.24
CA ASN A 207 -19.10 31.71 -9.35
C ASN A 207 -20.15 32.52 -10.14
N ALA A 208 -19.73 33.29 -11.15
CA ALA A 208 -20.65 33.96 -12.06
C ALA A 208 -21.54 32.98 -12.84
N LEU A 209 -21.03 31.77 -13.15
CA LEU A 209 -21.83 30.67 -13.69
C LEU A 209 -22.77 30.02 -12.66
N SER A 210 -22.65 30.37 -11.37
CA SER A 210 -23.37 29.78 -10.24
C SER A 210 -23.31 28.26 -10.21
N LEU A 211 -22.14 27.65 -10.50
CA LEU A 211 -21.99 26.18 -10.55
C LEU A 211 -22.05 25.48 -9.18
N GLY A 212 -22.55 26.16 -8.13
CA GLY A 212 -22.84 25.58 -6.82
C GLY A 212 -21.63 25.02 -6.07
N GLY A 213 -21.90 24.25 -5.01
CA GLY A 213 -20.90 23.63 -4.11
C GLY A 213 -19.94 22.64 -4.77
N LEU A 214 -20.09 22.35 -6.06
CA LEU A 214 -19.10 21.60 -6.85
C LEU A 214 -17.76 22.34 -6.96
N LEU A 215 -17.77 23.66 -6.75
CA LEU A 215 -16.58 24.51 -6.81
C LEU A 215 -15.84 24.60 -5.48
N GLU A 216 -16.45 24.20 -4.37
CA GLU A 216 -15.85 24.36 -3.04
C GLU A 216 -14.56 23.55 -2.89
N PRO A 217 -14.47 22.28 -3.32
CA PRO A 217 -13.19 21.54 -3.31
C PRO A 217 -12.13 22.19 -4.21
N LEU A 218 -12.53 22.73 -5.37
CA LEU A 218 -11.61 23.42 -6.27
C LEU A 218 -11.10 24.74 -5.66
N GLN A 219 -11.94 25.47 -4.95
CA GLN A 219 -11.56 26.67 -4.20
C GLN A 219 -10.60 26.35 -3.06
N VAL A 220 -10.83 25.25 -2.33
CA VAL A 220 -9.91 24.78 -1.28
C VAL A 220 -8.55 24.39 -1.87
N MET A 221 -8.53 23.68 -3.00
CA MET A 221 -7.28 23.33 -3.69
C MET A 221 -6.55 24.58 -4.17
N MET A 222 -7.27 25.55 -4.73
CA MET A 222 -6.72 26.84 -5.12
C MET A 222 -6.10 27.58 -3.93
N ALA A 223 -6.83 27.67 -2.82
CA ALA A 223 -6.37 28.33 -1.61
C ALA A 223 -5.10 27.66 -1.05
N LYS A 224 -5.04 26.33 -1.06
CA LYS A 224 -3.82 25.58 -0.68
C LYS A 224 -2.66 25.84 -1.64
N MET A 225 -2.89 25.86 -2.95
CA MET A 225 -1.86 26.18 -3.95
C MET A 225 -1.32 27.61 -3.79
N LEU A 226 -2.20 28.57 -3.48
CA LEU A 226 -1.80 29.96 -3.22
C LEU A 226 -1.08 30.10 -1.88
N GLY A 227 -1.53 29.41 -0.84
CA GLY A 227 -0.85 29.34 0.45
C GLY A 227 0.53 28.69 0.36
N PHE A 228 0.73 27.79 -0.61
CA PHE A 228 2.03 27.18 -0.89
C PHE A 228 3.05 28.19 -1.43
N LEU A 229 2.65 29.27 -2.12
CA LEU A 229 3.59 30.24 -2.69
C LEU A 229 4.41 31.01 -1.63
N PRO A 230 3.79 31.68 -0.63
CA PRO A 230 4.53 32.31 0.46
C PRO A 230 5.38 31.30 1.25
N ASN A 231 4.82 30.13 1.50
CA ASN A 231 5.47 29.02 2.21
C ASN A 231 6.70 28.51 1.44
N LEU A 232 6.63 28.44 0.12
CA LEU A 232 7.74 28.06 -0.76
C LEU A 232 8.90 29.05 -0.67
N LEU A 233 8.60 30.35 -0.64
CA LEU A 233 9.63 31.37 -0.45
C LEU A 233 10.27 31.27 0.94
N ALA A 234 9.47 31.06 1.99
CA ALA A 234 9.98 30.86 3.34
C ALA A 234 10.89 29.62 3.43
N ALA A 235 10.46 28.50 2.86
CA ALA A 235 11.23 27.26 2.81
C ALA A 235 12.53 27.41 2.02
N ALA A 236 12.49 28.08 0.87
CA ALA A 236 13.67 28.36 0.07
C ALA A 236 14.67 29.24 0.84
N ALA A 237 14.20 30.26 1.55
CA ALA A 237 15.04 31.10 2.40
C ALA A 237 15.71 30.29 3.52
N ILE A 238 14.94 29.44 4.23
CA ILE A 238 15.46 28.55 5.28
C ILE A 238 16.53 27.60 4.71
N LEU A 239 16.26 26.95 3.57
CA LEU A 239 17.22 26.07 2.92
C LEU A 239 18.50 26.79 2.53
N LEU A 240 18.41 27.97 1.90
CA LEU A 240 19.56 28.74 1.47
C LEU A 240 20.45 29.12 2.66
N VAL A 241 19.85 29.67 3.72
CA VAL A 241 20.58 30.09 4.93
C VAL A 241 21.18 28.87 5.64
N GLY A 242 20.40 27.82 5.86
CA GLY A 242 20.86 26.67 6.61
C GLY A 242 21.86 25.80 5.85
N TRP A 243 21.75 25.69 4.53
CA TRP A 243 22.77 25.04 3.69
C TRP A 243 24.10 25.79 3.73
N PHE A 244 24.05 27.13 3.65
CA PHE A 244 25.24 27.96 3.76
C PHE A 244 25.91 27.79 5.13
N LEU A 245 25.12 27.82 6.20
CA LEU A 245 25.59 27.60 7.57
C LEU A 245 26.22 26.21 7.74
N ALA A 246 25.53 25.15 7.30
CA ALA A 246 26.02 23.78 7.37
C ALA A 246 27.38 23.62 6.67
N ARG A 247 27.53 24.24 5.49
CA ARG A 247 28.78 24.19 4.72
C ARG A 247 29.92 24.95 5.40
N ILE A 248 29.64 26.09 6.03
CA ILE A 248 30.64 26.81 6.81
C ILE A 248 31.10 25.95 7.98
N VAL A 249 30.17 25.42 8.77
CA VAL A 249 30.49 24.59 9.93
C VAL A 249 31.28 23.35 9.53
N GLN A 250 30.89 22.68 8.44
CA GLN A 250 31.64 21.55 7.88
C GLN A 250 33.10 21.93 7.58
N LYS A 251 33.33 23.01 6.84
CA LYS A 251 34.68 23.43 6.45
C LYS A 251 35.54 23.79 7.66
N ILE A 252 34.96 24.50 8.63
CA ILE A 252 35.65 24.86 9.87
C ILE A 252 36.01 23.59 10.63
N LEU A 253 35.07 22.68 10.84
CA LEU A 253 35.29 21.48 11.64
C LEU A 253 36.32 20.54 10.99
N THR A 254 36.22 20.32 9.68
CA THR A 254 37.23 19.56 8.92
C THR A 254 38.61 20.21 9.04
N GLY A 255 38.70 21.53 8.87
CA GLY A 255 39.96 22.27 9.00
C GLY A 255 40.58 22.17 10.39
N LEU A 256 39.76 22.27 11.45
CA LEU A 256 40.21 22.13 12.84
C LEU A 256 40.68 20.70 13.14
N LEU A 257 39.97 19.68 12.68
CA LEU A 257 40.36 18.28 12.89
C LEU A 257 41.67 17.93 12.16
N LEU A 258 41.85 18.45 10.95
CA LEU A 258 43.11 18.33 10.21
C LEU A 258 44.26 19.03 10.95
N ALA A 259 44.02 20.22 11.50
CA ALA A 259 45.03 20.97 12.27
C ALA A 259 45.45 20.26 13.58
N VAL A 260 44.52 19.57 14.24
CA VAL A 260 44.78 18.74 15.43
C VAL A 260 45.51 17.43 15.09
N GLY A 261 45.59 17.07 13.80
CA GLY A 261 46.31 15.90 13.33
C GLY A 261 45.50 14.60 13.41
N SER A 262 44.18 14.66 13.19
CA SER A 262 43.29 13.48 13.13
C SER A 262 43.80 12.39 12.17
N GLU A 263 44.54 12.79 11.14
CA GLU A 263 45.13 11.87 10.15
C GLU A 263 46.19 10.95 10.77
N ARG A 264 47.01 11.47 11.70
CA ARG A 264 48.02 10.66 12.41
C ARG A 264 47.38 9.60 13.30
N LEU A 265 46.20 9.89 13.85
CA LEU A 265 45.42 8.91 14.62
C LEU A 265 44.78 7.86 13.70
N SER A 266 44.24 8.27 12.56
CA SER A 266 43.69 7.37 11.53
C SER A 266 44.72 6.34 11.06
N GLU A 267 45.94 6.80 10.79
CA GLU A 267 47.06 5.95 10.34
C GLU A 267 47.48 4.94 11.42
N LYS A 268 47.58 5.36 12.69
CA LYS A 268 47.96 4.47 13.79
C LYS A 268 46.96 3.36 14.06
N VAL A 269 45.67 3.62 13.82
CA VAL A 269 44.59 2.66 14.05
C VAL A 269 44.25 1.88 12.76
N GLY A 270 44.87 2.21 11.63
CA GLY A 270 44.66 1.53 10.34
C GLY A 270 43.32 1.82 9.68
N LEU A 271 42.60 2.86 10.12
CA LEU A 271 41.29 3.22 9.57
C LEU A 271 41.37 3.82 8.15
N SER A 272 42.55 4.23 7.71
CA SER A 272 42.79 4.80 6.38
C SER A 272 42.36 3.87 5.23
N ARG A 273 42.45 2.54 5.40
CA ARG A 273 41.98 1.56 4.40
C ARG A 273 40.46 1.51 4.26
N VAL A 274 39.73 1.90 5.31
CA VAL A 274 38.25 1.83 5.37
C VAL A 274 37.61 3.16 4.99
N LEU A 275 38.26 4.29 5.34
CA LEU A 275 37.69 5.63 5.19
C LEU A 275 37.95 6.27 3.81
N GLY A 276 38.88 5.72 3.03
CA GLY A 276 39.22 6.21 1.68
C GLY A 276 39.83 7.62 1.67
N GLU A 277 39.78 8.29 0.51
CA GLU A 277 40.46 9.56 0.24
C GLU A 277 39.97 10.76 1.08
N ARG A 278 38.81 10.65 1.74
CA ARG A 278 38.23 11.77 2.53
C ARG A 278 38.82 11.88 3.94
N GLY A 279 39.53 10.86 4.43
CA GLY A 279 40.12 10.84 5.77
C GLY A 279 39.11 10.90 6.92
N LEU A 280 39.60 10.85 8.16
CA LEU A 280 38.73 10.95 9.36
C LEU A 280 38.07 12.34 9.46
N ALA A 281 38.84 13.40 9.23
CA ALA A 281 38.35 14.77 9.35
C ALA A 281 37.24 15.07 8.34
N GLY A 282 37.39 14.63 7.08
CA GLY A 282 36.39 14.85 6.04
C GLY A 282 35.09 14.10 6.30
N LEU A 283 35.17 12.87 6.85
CA LEU A 283 33.99 12.11 7.25
C LEU A 283 33.26 12.73 8.43
N ILE A 284 33.96 13.14 9.48
CA ILE A 284 33.33 13.83 10.61
C ILE A 284 32.69 15.15 10.13
N GLY A 285 33.39 15.90 9.28
CA GLY A 285 32.83 17.10 8.66
C GLY A 285 31.57 16.82 7.84
N LEU A 286 31.54 15.73 7.07
CA LEU A 286 30.36 15.32 6.30
C LEU A 286 29.20 14.90 7.21
N ILE A 287 29.48 14.18 8.30
CA ILE A 287 28.47 13.79 9.28
C ILE A 287 27.87 15.04 9.92
N VAL A 288 28.69 16.01 10.33
CA VAL A 288 28.20 17.27 10.91
C VAL A 288 27.44 18.11 9.89
N TYR A 289 27.90 18.15 8.63
CA TYR A 289 27.16 18.77 7.54
C TYR A 289 25.76 18.17 7.42
N ALA A 290 25.65 16.85 7.36
CA ALA A 290 24.37 16.15 7.29
C ALA A 290 23.51 16.41 8.55
N LEU A 291 24.12 16.39 9.74
CA LEU A 291 23.45 16.61 11.02
C LEU A 291 22.83 18.02 11.13
N ILE A 292 23.43 19.02 10.50
CA ILE A 292 22.87 20.39 10.44
C ILE A 292 21.87 20.51 9.29
N LEU A 293 22.19 19.92 8.13
CA LEU A 293 21.36 20.04 6.93
C LEU A 293 20.00 19.36 7.09
N ILE A 294 19.93 18.20 7.76
CA ILE A 294 18.66 17.47 7.92
C ILE A 294 17.63 18.29 8.73
N PRO A 295 17.95 18.85 9.92
CA PRO A 295 17.04 19.76 10.62
C PRO A 295 16.66 21.00 9.81
N VAL A 296 17.59 21.56 9.04
CA VAL A 296 17.30 22.69 8.13
C VAL A 296 16.29 22.28 7.06
N LEU A 297 16.49 21.10 6.46
CA LEU A 297 15.56 20.54 5.48
C LEU A 297 14.18 20.32 6.11
N MET A 298 14.13 19.80 7.33
CA MET A 298 12.88 19.63 8.07
C MET A 298 12.20 20.97 8.35
N ALA A 299 12.93 21.98 8.79
CA ALA A 299 12.41 23.33 9.02
C ALA A 299 11.86 23.94 7.73
N ALA A 300 12.50 23.71 6.59
CA ALA A 300 12.02 24.15 5.28
C ALA A 300 10.75 23.39 4.85
N LEU A 301 10.71 22.07 5.02
CA LEU A 301 9.52 21.27 4.73
C LEU A 301 8.35 21.63 5.66
N GLN A 302 8.63 22.01 6.91
CA GLN A 302 7.63 22.51 7.84
C GLN A 302 7.13 23.90 7.44
N ALA A 303 8.01 24.77 6.94
CA ALA A 303 7.62 26.05 6.35
C ALA A 303 6.77 25.88 5.08
N LEU A 304 6.91 24.76 4.35
CA LEU A 304 5.99 24.37 3.25
C LEU A 304 4.60 23.92 3.73
N ASP A 305 4.37 23.85 5.04
CA ASP A 305 3.18 23.28 5.68
C ASP A 305 2.94 21.80 5.30
N LEU A 306 4.04 21.07 5.02
CA LEU A 306 3.99 19.63 4.73
C LEU A 306 4.08 18.81 6.03
N VAL A 307 3.34 19.21 7.07
CA VAL A 307 3.43 18.63 8.42
C VAL A 307 3.23 17.11 8.42
N SER A 308 2.34 16.62 7.58
CA SER A 308 2.06 15.17 7.43
C SER A 308 3.25 14.37 6.90
N VAL A 309 4.17 15.00 6.17
CA VAL A 309 5.39 14.37 5.65
C VAL A 309 6.56 14.56 6.62
N THR A 310 6.64 15.72 7.27
CA THR A 310 7.75 16.04 8.18
C THR A 310 7.70 15.27 9.48
N GLN A 311 6.51 14.92 10.00
CA GLN A 311 6.36 14.24 11.28
C GLN A 311 6.99 12.82 11.28
N PRO A 312 6.65 11.92 10.34
CA PRO A 312 7.33 10.63 10.24
C PRO A 312 8.85 10.76 10.04
N LEU A 313 9.29 11.71 9.22
CA LEU A 313 10.70 11.93 8.95
C LEU A 313 11.47 12.41 10.21
N SER A 314 10.85 13.30 11.00
CA SER A 314 11.37 13.73 12.30
C SER A 314 11.51 12.57 13.26
N ASN A 315 10.51 11.68 13.31
CA ASN A 315 10.52 10.54 14.21
C ASN A 315 11.62 9.54 13.81
N MET A 316 11.80 9.29 12.52
CA MET A 316 12.90 8.46 12.02
C MET A 316 14.27 9.07 12.34
N LEU A 317 14.44 10.38 12.14
CA LEU A 317 15.69 11.06 12.50
C LEU A 317 15.96 10.96 14.00
N ASN A 318 14.97 11.26 14.84
CA ASN A 318 15.10 11.18 16.29
C ASN A 318 15.46 9.76 16.74
N GLN A 319 14.89 8.73 16.10
CA GLN A 319 15.27 7.34 16.35
C GLN A 319 16.72 7.05 15.93
N ILE A 320 17.17 7.53 14.77
CA ILE A 320 18.57 7.38 14.33
C ILE A 320 19.54 8.09 15.28
N LEU A 321 19.21 9.31 15.72
CA LEU A 321 20.03 10.06 16.66
C LEU A 321 20.03 9.44 18.05
N ALA A 322 18.90 8.91 18.52
CA ALA A 322 18.81 8.15 19.76
C ALA A 322 19.57 6.82 19.67
N ALA A 323 19.69 6.24 18.46
CA ALA A 323 20.44 5.02 18.22
C ALA A 323 21.96 5.21 18.39
N LEU A 324 22.49 6.43 18.21
CA LEU A 324 23.92 6.71 18.32
C LEU A 324 24.48 6.40 19.72
N PRO A 325 23.93 6.94 20.83
CA PRO A 325 24.35 6.55 22.18
C PRO A 325 24.18 5.04 22.45
N SER A 326 23.06 4.45 22.05
CA SER A 326 22.81 3.02 22.27
C SER A 326 23.76 2.13 21.47
N ALA A 327 24.24 2.58 20.29
CA ALA A 327 25.21 1.83 19.50
C ALA A 327 26.54 1.66 20.23
N PHE A 328 26.99 2.69 20.95
CA PHE A 328 28.16 2.56 21.84
C PHE A 328 27.91 1.52 22.94
N GLY A 329 26.73 1.54 23.56
CA GLY A 329 26.35 0.54 24.57
C GLY A 329 26.34 -0.89 24.03
N ALA A 330 25.76 -1.08 22.84
CA ALA A 330 25.71 -2.37 22.15
C ALA A 330 27.11 -2.89 21.80
N ILE A 331 27.97 -2.04 21.24
CA ILE A 331 29.37 -2.38 20.92
C ILE A 331 30.13 -2.75 22.19
N LEU A 332 29.94 -1.99 23.27
CA LEU A 332 30.60 -2.25 24.56
C LEU A 332 30.20 -3.61 25.12
N ILE A 333 28.91 -3.95 25.11
CA ILE A 333 28.43 -5.26 25.56
C ILE A 333 29.02 -6.39 24.70
N LEU A 334 29.02 -6.25 23.37
CA LEU A 334 29.61 -7.26 22.49
C LEU A 334 31.12 -7.44 22.75
N ALA A 335 31.85 -6.37 22.99
CA ALA A 335 33.27 -6.42 23.32
C ALA A 335 33.52 -7.15 24.65
N ILE A 336 32.76 -6.81 25.69
CA ILE A 336 32.83 -7.47 27.01
C ILE A 336 32.48 -8.96 26.87
N ALA A 337 31.41 -9.28 26.16
CA ALA A 337 30.97 -10.65 25.94
C ALA A 337 31.98 -11.47 25.14
N TYR A 338 32.68 -10.88 24.17
CA TYR A 338 33.75 -11.57 23.43
C TYR A 338 34.91 -11.95 24.36
N VAL A 339 35.35 -11.02 25.21
CA VAL A 339 36.44 -11.27 26.16
C VAL A 339 36.04 -12.35 27.16
N LEU A 340 34.88 -12.22 27.79
CA LEU A 340 34.37 -13.20 28.75
C LEU A 340 34.10 -14.55 28.09
N GLY A 341 33.47 -14.53 26.90
CA GLY A 341 33.13 -15.72 26.14
C GLY A 341 34.36 -16.50 25.72
N LYS A 342 35.47 -15.84 25.37
CA LYS A 342 36.74 -16.50 25.06
C LYS A 342 37.29 -17.24 26.29
N ILE A 343 37.26 -16.61 27.46
CA ILE A 343 37.72 -17.23 28.72
C ILE A 343 36.87 -18.45 29.06
N VAL A 344 35.54 -18.33 28.95
CA VAL A 344 34.61 -19.44 29.23
C VAL A 344 34.78 -20.57 28.21
N ALA A 345 34.93 -20.26 26.93
CA ALA A 345 35.14 -21.25 25.87
C ALA A 345 36.44 -22.04 26.07
N GLU A 346 37.52 -21.36 26.46
CA GLU A 346 38.81 -21.99 26.75
C GLU A 346 38.72 -22.88 27.99
N LEU A 347 38.05 -22.42 29.05
CA LEU A 347 37.78 -23.23 30.23
C LEU A 347 37.00 -24.49 29.89
N VAL A 348 35.90 -24.38 29.13
CA VAL A 348 35.10 -25.53 28.70
C VAL A 348 35.92 -26.50 27.84
N THR A 349 36.73 -25.97 26.92
CA THR A 349 37.63 -26.79 26.07
C THR A 349 38.58 -27.60 26.95
N ASN A 350 39.23 -26.96 27.91
CA ASN A 350 40.20 -27.60 28.80
C ASN A 350 39.55 -28.64 29.71
N LEU A 351 38.36 -28.34 30.26
CA LEU A 351 37.62 -29.27 31.10
C LEU A 351 37.14 -30.50 30.31
N LEU A 352 36.65 -30.31 29.08
CA LEU A 352 36.23 -31.41 28.21
C LEU A 352 37.42 -32.26 27.76
N ALA A 353 38.53 -31.63 27.39
CA ALA A 353 39.76 -32.33 27.05
C ALA A 353 40.28 -33.15 28.24
N ALA A 354 40.27 -32.58 29.45
CA ALA A 354 40.64 -33.27 30.69
C ALA A 354 39.71 -34.45 31.02
N ALA A 355 38.43 -34.36 30.65
CA ALA A 355 37.47 -35.47 30.79
C ALA A 355 37.63 -36.58 29.73
N GLY A 356 38.54 -36.41 28.76
CA GLY A 356 38.74 -37.37 27.67
C GLY A 356 37.75 -37.21 26.50
N PHE A 357 37.07 -36.08 26.39
CA PHE A 357 36.07 -35.84 25.33
C PHE A 357 36.66 -35.85 23.91
N ASP A 358 37.98 -35.66 23.77
CA ASP A 358 38.66 -35.70 22.47
C ASP A 358 38.53 -37.05 21.76
N SER A 359 38.35 -38.14 22.51
CA SER A 359 38.20 -39.50 21.98
C SER A 359 36.73 -39.90 21.78
N ILE A 360 35.76 -39.01 22.00
CA ILE A 360 34.33 -39.37 21.97
C ILE A 360 33.88 -39.92 20.61
N LEU A 361 34.42 -39.41 19.50
CA LEU A 361 34.11 -39.90 18.15
C LEU A 361 34.61 -41.33 17.91
N VAL A 362 35.72 -41.69 18.55
CA VAL A 362 36.29 -43.05 18.51
C VAL A 362 35.43 -43.99 19.33
N TRP A 363 35.03 -43.58 20.54
CA TRP A 363 34.13 -44.37 21.41
C TRP A 363 32.76 -44.62 20.78
N LEU A 364 32.23 -43.65 20.03
CA LEU A 364 30.98 -43.80 19.28
C LEU A 364 31.12 -44.68 18.02
N GLY A 365 32.35 -45.05 17.63
CA GLY A 365 32.63 -45.82 16.42
C GLY A 365 32.42 -45.03 15.12
N LEU A 366 32.46 -43.69 15.19
CA LEU A 366 32.15 -42.78 14.08
C LEU A 366 33.40 -42.15 13.44
N GLY A 367 34.58 -42.33 14.02
CA GLY A 367 35.82 -41.73 13.51
C GLY A 367 37.10 -42.37 14.05
N LYS A 368 38.23 -41.96 13.46
CA LYS A 368 39.58 -42.28 13.94
C LYS A 368 40.05 -41.18 14.90
N GLU A 369 41.15 -41.42 15.61
CA GLU A 369 41.78 -40.38 16.43
C GLU A 369 42.11 -39.14 15.57
N PRO A 370 41.85 -37.92 16.05
CA PRO A 370 42.12 -36.70 15.30
C PRO A 370 43.61 -36.59 14.95
N ALA A 371 43.93 -36.31 13.69
CA ALA A 371 45.32 -36.11 13.27
C ALA A 371 45.89 -34.79 13.83
N GLU A 372 47.22 -34.69 13.92
CA GLU A 372 47.90 -33.45 14.33
C GLU A 372 47.50 -32.28 13.41
N GLY A 373 46.86 -31.25 13.98
CA GLY A 373 46.38 -30.06 13.27
C GLY A 373 44.86 -30.03 13.00
N GLU A 374 44.15 -31.14 13.19
CA GLU A 374 42.69 -31.16 13.11
C GLU A 374 42.04 -30.63 14.40
N ARG A 375 40.88 -29.97 14.27
CA ARG A 375 40.14 -29.45 15.44
C ARG A 375 39.60 -30.62 16.26
N LYS A 376 40.01 -30.69 17.52
CA LYS A 376 39.54 -31.73 18.44
C LYS A 376 38.06 -31.49 18.82
N PRO A 377 37.28 -32.55 19.14
CA PRO A 377 35.91 -32.40 19.58
C PRO A 377 35.71 -31.41 20.74
N SER A 378 36.62 -31.38 21.73
CA SER A 378 36.57 -30.40 22.84
C SER A 378 36.67 -28.95 22.36
N GLN A 379 37.54 -28.68 21.37
CA GLN A 379 37.73 -27.35 20.78
C GLN A 379 36.52 -26.91 19.95
N VAL A 380 35.83 -27.86 19.29
CA VAL A 380 34.58 -27.58 18.59
C VAL A 380 33.51 -27.14 19.59
N VAL A 381 33.37 -27.85 20.72
CA VAL A 381 32.43 -27.47 21.78
C VAL A 381 32.79 -26.11 22.39
N GLY A 382 34.07 -25.85 22.67
CA GLY A 382 34.51 -24.54 23.14
C GLY A 382 34.14 -23.41 22.18
N TYR A 383 34.37 -23.60 20.87
CA TYR A 383 33.95 -22.64 19.85
C TYR A 383 32.43 -22.46 19.81
N LEU A 384 31.64 -23.53 19.95
CA LEU A 384 30.18 -23.44 20.03
C LEU A 384 29.73 -22.65 21.26
N VAL A 385 30.41 -22.80 22.41
CA VAL A 385 30.14 -22.00 23.62
C VAL A 385 30.45 -20.53 23.38
N LEU A 386 31.57 -20.20 22.74
CA LEU A 386 31.88 -18.82 22.35
C LEU A 386 30.79 -18.24 21.47
N VAL A 387 30.37 -18.97 20.43
CA VAL A 387 29.30 -18.55 19.52
C VAL A 387 27.99 -18.37 20.28
N ALA A 388 27.62 -19.28 21.18
CA ALA A 388 26.41 -19.16 22.00
C ALA A 388 26.44 -17.90 22.87
N ILE A 389 27.54 -17.64 23.57
CA ILE A 389 27.71 -16.43 24.40
C ILE A 389 27.61 -15.17 23.54
N MET A 390 28.23 -15.17 22.36
CA MET A 390 28.14 -14.05 21.42
C MET A 390 26.70 -13.85 20.90
N LEU A 391 25.95 -14.91 20.64
CA LEU A 391 24.54 -14.81 20.25
C LEU A 391 23.67 -14.25 21.38
N PHE A 392 23.91 -14.64 22.64
CA PHE A 392 23.22 -14.04 23.79
C PHE A 392 23.56 -12.54 23.94
N ALA A 393 24.83 -12.17 23.79
CA ALA A 393 25.24 -10.77 23.82
C ALA A 393 24.65 -9.97 22.64
N LEU A 394 24.47 -10.61 21.50
CA LEU A 394 23.87 -10.03 20.31
C LEU A 394 22.38 -9.72 20.53
N ILE A 395 21.63 -10.58 21.24
CA ILE A 395 20.25 -10.29 21.67
C ILE A 395 20.22 -9.00 22.48
N GLU A 396 21.11 -8.86 23.47
CA GLU A 396 21.15 -7.67 24.32
C GLU A 396 21.56 -6.42 23.54
N ALA A 397 22.55 -6.55 22.65
CA ALA A 397 22.96 -5.48 21.75
C ALA A 397 21.79 -5.00 20.86
N PHE A 398 21.00 -5.92 20.30
CA PHE A 398 19.81 -5.56 19.51
C PHE A 398 18.73 -4.90 20.35
N ARG A 399 18.50 -5.36 21.59
CA ARG A 399 17.54 -4.73 22.51
C ARG A 399 17.92 -3.29 22.87
N ILE A 400 19.21 -3.06 23.16
CA ILE A 400 19.75 -1.72 23.40
C ILE A 400 19.54 -0.81 22.20
N LEU A 401 19.71 -1.34 20.99
CA LEU A 401 19.44 -0.64 19.73
C LEU A 401 17.94 -0.48 19.40
N ASN A 402 17.03 -0.92 20.28
CA ASN A 402 15.58 -0.98 20.06
C ASN A 402 15.13 -1.88 18.89
N PHE A 403 15.94 -2.85 18.51
CA PHE A 403 15.62 -3.87 17.51
C PHE A 403 15.09 -5.15 18.16
N ALA A 404 14.02 -5.01 18.96
CA ALA A 404 13.43 -6.11 19.74
C ALA A 404 13.05 -7.33 18.88
N LEU A 405 12.47 -7.09 17.70
CA LEU A 405 12.11 -8.16 16.76
C LEU A 405 13.33 -8.99 16.32
N MET A 406 14.47 -8.34 16.07
CA MET A 406 15.70 -9.04 15.69
C MET A 406 16.25 -9.85 16.87
N ALA A 407 16.18 -9.30 18.08
CA ALA A 407 16.57 -10.00 19.30
C ALA A 407 15.70 -11.26 19.53
N ASP A 408 14.39 -11.16 19.30
CA ASP A 408 13.46 -12.27 19.46
C ASP A 408 13.68 -13.37 18.41
N LEU A 409 13.94 -13.01 17.15
CA LEU A 409 14.31 -13.98 16.11
C LEU A 409 15.61 -14.73 16.46
N ILE A 410 16.60 -14.04 17.00
CA ILE A 410 17.85 -14.67 17.44
C ILE A 410 17.60 -15.58 18.64
N TYR A 411 16.75 -15.17 19.59
CA TYR A 411 16.36 -16.02 20.71
C TYR A 411 15.67 -17.31 20.24
N GLU A 412 14.70 -17.21 19.32
CA GLU A 412 14.06 -18.39 18.71
C GLU A 412 15.08 -19.29 18.01
N PHE A 413 16.03 -18.71 17.28
CA PHE A 413 17.12 -19.44 16.66
C PHE A 413 18.02 -20.15 17.68
N ILE A 414 18.36 -19.51 18.81
CA ILE A 414 19.13 -20.14 19.89
C ILE A 414 18.35 -21.32 20.48
N VAL A 415 17.05 -21.15 20.72
CA VAL A 415 16.19 -22.23 21.24
C VAL A 415 16.15 -23.40 20.24
N PHE A 416 16.02 -23.12 18.95
CA PHE A 416 16.09 -24.13 17.90
C PHE A 416 17.46 -24.83 17.86
N ALA A 417 18.55 -24.09 17.88
CA ALA A 417 19.92 -24.64 17.91
C ALA A 417 20.13 -25.52 19.15
N GLY A 418 19.63 -25.10 20.32
CA GLY A 418 19.65 -25.89 21.54
C GLY A 418 18.88 -27.21 21.43
N ARG A 419 17.69 -27.19 20.82
CA ARG A 419 16.92 -28.41 20.49
C ARG A 419 17.70 -29.34 19.56
N VAL A 420 18.38 -28.79 18.56
CA VAL A 420 19.24 -29.55 17.65
C VAL A 420 20.39 -30.21 18.42
N LEU A 421 21.08 -29.47 19.28
CA LEU A 421 22.17 -30.01 20.11
C LEU A 421 21.69 -31.14 21.03
N VAL A 422 20.56 -30.98 21.71
CA VAL A 422 19.97 -32.05 22.53
C VAL A 422 19.62 -33.27 21.68
N GLY A 423 19.05 -33.07 20.50
CA GLY A 423 18.79 -34.16 19.55
C GLY A 423 20.07 -34.90 19.14
N LEU A 424 21.17 -34.18 18.89
CA LEU A 424 22.47 -34.79 18.59
C LEU A 424 23.00 -35.61 19.76
N VAL A 425 22.84 -35.14 21.01
CA VAL A 425 23.21 -35.90 22.21
C VAL A 425 22.38 -37.18 22.35
N ILE A 426 21.08 -37.11 22.09
CA ILE A 426 20.18 -38.29 22.09
C ILE A 426 20.63 -39.29 21.02
N LEU A 427 20.95 -38.81 19.82
CA LEU A 427 21.43 -39.66 18.73
C LEU A 427 22.77 -40.33 19.08
N ALA A 428 23.73 -39.56 19.59
CA ALA A 428 25.04 -40.07 20.01
C ALA A 428 24.89 -41.15 21.10
N THR A 429 24.08 -40.88 22.13
CA THR A 429 23.78 -41.84 23.18
C THR A 429 23.09 -43.08 22.62
N GLY A 430 22.18 -42.90 21.66
CA GLY A 430 21.51 -43.99 20.96
C GLY A 430 22.45 -44.87 20.15
N ILE A 431 23.43 -44.31 19.46
CA ILE A 431 24.47 -45.06 18.73
C ILE A 431 25.29 -45.90 19.71
N TYR A 432 25.70 -45.30 20.83
CA TYR A 432 26.42 -46.02 21.89
C TYR A 432 25.59 -47.21 22.42
N LEU A 433 24.33 -46.97 22.80
CA LEU A 433 23.43 -48.02 23.29
C LEU A 433 23.16 -49.11 22.25
N ALA A 434 23.07 -48.75 20.96
CA ALA A 434 22.85 -49.71 19.89
C ALA A 434 24.04 -50.65 19.71
N ASN A 435 25.27 -50.13 19.81
CA ASN A 435 26.48 -50.95 19.75
C ASN A 435 26.61 -51.82 21.01
N LEU A 436 26.32 -51.28 22.20
CA LEU A 436 26.30 -52.07 23.44
C LEU A 436 25.28 -53.22 23.37
N ALA A 437 24.09 -52.96 22.85
CA ALA A 437 23.07 -53.98 22.63
C ALA A 437 23.53 -55.05 21.62
N TYR A 438 24.21 -54.65 20.55
CA TYR A 438 24.80 -55.57 19.59
C TYR A 438 25.83 -56.49 20.24
N ASP A 439 26.80 -55.92 20.95
CA ASP A 439 27.92 -56.66 21.53
C ASP A 439 27.46 -57.63 22.63
N THR A 440 26.52 -57.21 23.47
CA THR A 440 25.96 -58.04 24.55
C THR A 440 25.14 -59.22 24.01
N VAL A 441 24.33 -59.01 22.97
CA VAL A 441 23.58 -60.10 22.32
C VAL A 441 24.51 -61.01 21.54
N MET A 442 25.56 -60.48 20.91
CA MET A 442 26.54 -61.29 20.17
C MET A 442 27.39 -62.16 21.11
N ALA A 443 27.63 -61.72 22.34
CA ALA A 443 28.29 -62.50 23.39
C ALA A 443 27.39 -63.62 23.97
N SER A 444 26.10 -63.63 23.62
CA SER A 444 25.18 -64.69 24.03
C SER A 444 25.44 -65.96 23.23
N ASN A 445 25.56 -67.12 23.91
CA ASN A 445 25.92 -68.40 23.28
C ASN A 445 24.75 -69.05 22.51
N THR A 446 23.90 -68.26 21.87
CA THR A 446 22.69 -68.71 21.15
C THR A 446 23.00 -68.92 19.67
N SER A 447 22.34 -69.93 19.07
CA SER A 447 22.57 -70.32 17.66
C SER A 447 22.24 -69.22 16.64
N GLN A 448 21.48 -68.20 17.03
CA GLN A 448 21.06 -67.08 16.18
C GLN A 448 21.55 -65.71 16.71
N ALA A 449 22.55 -65.67 17.60
CA ALA A 449 23.04 -64.46 18.25
C ALA A 449 23.27 -63.28 17.29
N LYS A 450 23.85 -63.54 16.11
CA LYS A 450 24.12 -62.51 15.10
C LYS A 450 22.84 -61.84 14.57
N MET A 451 21.79 -62.61 14.29
CA MET A 451 20.53 -62.06 13.76
C MET A 451 19.80 -61.25 14.84
N LEU A 452 19.76 -61.76 16.07
CA LEU A 452 19.16 -61.05 17.19
C LEU A 452 19.95 -59.78 17.54
N ALA A 453 21.28 -59.82 17.49
CA ALA A 453 22.14 -58.66 17.75
C ALA A 453 21.94 -57.56 16.70
N GLN A 454 21.87 -57.92 15.41
CA GLN A 454 21.57 -56.97 14.35
C GLN A 454 20.18 -56.37 14.48
N ALA A 455 19.17 -57.18 14.79
CA ALA A 455 17.82 -56.70 15.04
C ALA A 455 17.79 -55.71 16.21
N ALA A 456 18.42 -56.05 17.35
CA ALA A 456 18.50 -55.17 18.52
C ALA A 456 19.18 -53.83 18.18
N ARG A 457 20.32 -53.86 17.48
CA ARG A 457 21.05 -52.65 17.05
C ARG A 457 20.18 -51.74 16.17
N ILE A 458 19.54 -52.32 15.15
CA ILE A 458 18.69 -51.57 14.23
C ILE A 458 17.49 -50.97 14.96
N SER A 459 16.84 -51.74 15.85
CA SER A 459 15.73 -51.23 16.67
C SER A 459 16.14 -50.03 17.53
N VAL A 460 17.29 -50.11 18.21
CA VAL A 460 17.78 -49.01 19.04
C VAL A 460 18.14 -47.79 18.20
N LEU A 461 18.76 -47.95 17.02
CA LEU A 461 19.09 -46.86 16.11
C LEU A 461 17.85 -46.16 15.54
N ILE A 462 16.84 -46.92 15.12
CA ILE A 462 15.59 -46.34 14.61
C ILE A 462 14.89 -45.56 15.71
N PHE A 463 14.83 -46.12 16.93
CA PHE A 463 14.19 -45.47 18.07
C PHE A 463 14.93 -44.20 18.50
N SER A 464 16.26 -44.25 18.64
CA SER A 464 17.07 -43.10 19.03
C SER A 464 17.09 -42.02 17.95
N GLY A 465 17.12 -42.41 16.68
CA GLY A 465 16.97 -41.49 15.54
C GLY A 465 15.63 -40.77 15.58
N ALA A 466 14.52 -41.50 15.70
CA ALA A 466 13.18 -40.90 15.80
C ALA A 466 13.07 -39.96 17.01
N MET A 467 13.58 -40.37 18.18
CA MET A 467 13.58 -39.55 19.39
C MET A 467 14.43 -38.28 19.22
N ALA A 468 15.62 -38.41 18.61
CA ALA A 468 16.49 -37.30 18.29
C ALA A 468 15.80 -36.29 17.37
N LEU A 469 15.29 -36.72 16.21
CA LEU A 469 14.61 -35.82 15.26
C LEU A 469 13.39 -35.13 15.88
N ARG A 470 12.61 -35.84 16.71
CA ARG A 470 11.48 -35.26 17.46
C ARG A 470 11.95 -34.17 18.44
N HIS A 471 13.06 -34.38 19.14
CA HIS A 471 13.60 -33.36 20.05
C HIS A 471 14.15 -32.13 19.32
N MET A 472 14.67 -32.30 18.09
CA MET A 472 15.08 -31.17 17.24
C MET A 472 13.90 -30.31 16.78
N GLY A 473 12.66 -30.80 16.91
CA GLY A 473 11.45 -30.11 16.45
C GLY A 473 11.19 -30.21 14.95
N LEU A 474 11.85 -31.16 14.27
CA LEU A 474 11.69 -31.37 12.83
C LEU A 474 10.41 -32.17 12.57
N ALA A 475 9.33 -31.49 12.20
CA ALA A 475 8.07 -32.14 11.78
C ALA A 475 7.60 -33.24 12.75
N ASN A 476 7.41 -32.87 14.02
CA ASN A 476 7.05 -33.80 15.09
C ASN A 476 5.82 -34.66 14.75
N GLU A 477 4.80 -34.10 14.10
CA GLU A 477 3.63 -34.87 13.67
C GLU A 477 4.02 -35.95 12.65
N ILE A 478 4.86 -35.61 11.68
CA ILE A 478 5.29 -36.56 10.64
C ILE A 478 6.08 -37.72 11.26
N ILE A 479 6.99 -37.44 12.19
CA ILE A 479 7.78 -38.48 12.86
C ILE A 479 6.89 -39.36 13.74
N ASN A 480 6.01 -38.76 14.54
CA ASN A 480 5.10 -39.50 15.41
C ASN A 480 4.16 -40.40 14.58
N LEU A 481 3.64 -39.88 13.46
CA LEU A 481 2.80 -40.66 12.54
C LEU A 481 3.60 -41.78 11.87
N ALA A 482 4.77 -41.48 11.29
CA ALA A 482 5.58 -42.48 10.61
C ALA A 482 5.99 -43.62 11.55
N PHE A 483 6.42 -43.30 12.77
CA PHE A 483 6.80 -44.30 13.75
C PHE A 483 5.59 -45.06 14.30
N GLY A 484 4.48 -44.36 14.58
CA GLY A 484 3.22 -44.98 14.99
C GLY A 484 2.68 -45.95 13.93
N LEU A 485 2.74 -45.58 12.65
CA LEU A 485 2.36 -46.43 11.53
C LEU A 485 3.33 -47.62 11.34
N LEU A 486 4.63 -47.40 11.50
CA LEU A 486 5.63 -48.47 11.39
C LEU A 486 5.47 -49.50 12.50
N LEU A 487 5.34 -49.06 13.76
CA LEU A 487 5.05 -49.95 14.88
C LEU A 487 3.68 -50.61 14.74
N GLY A 488 2.68 -49.87 14.26
CA GLY A 488 1.36 -50.41 13.94
C GLY A 488 1.43 -51.52 12.90
N ALA A 489 2.19 -51.32 11.82
CA ALA A 489 2.39 -52.31 10.76
C ALA A 489 3.12 -53.56 11.28
N ILE A 490 4.15 -53.40 12.12
CA ILE A 490 4.84 -54.53 12.76
C ILE A 490 3.88 -55.28 13.69
N ALA A 491 3.11 -54.56 14.51
CA ALA A 491 2.14 -55.17 15.41
C ALA A 491 1.08 -55.97 14.65
N VAL A 492 0.55 -55.42 13.54
CA VAL A 492 -0.38 -56.12 12.65
C VAL A 492 0.29 -57.32 11.99
N ALA A 493 1.51 -57.21 11.49
CA ALA A 493 2.24 -58.31 10.88
C ALA A 493 2.49 -59.46 11.86
N VAL A 494 2.88 -59.16 13.11
CA VAL A 494 3.06 -60.15 14.17
C VAL A 494 1.71 -60.79 14.55
N ALA A 495 0.66 -59.98 14.71
CA ALA A 495 -0.68 -60.48 15.01
C ALA A 495 -1.20 -61.43 13.91
N LEU A 496 -0.98 -61.09 12.64
CA LEU A 496 -1.33 -61.95 11.50
C LEU A 496 -0.47 -63.22 11.44
N ALA A 497 0.85 -63.12 11.64
CA ALA A 497 1.75 -64.27 11.61
C ALA A 497 1.43 -65.29 12.70
N PHE A 498 1.21 -64.84 13.94
CA PHE A 498 0.79 -65.70 15.06
C PHE A 498 -0.65 -66.19 14.91
N GLY A 499 -1.58 -65.32 14.50
CA GLY A 499 -3.00 -65.67 14.35
C GLY A 499 -3.23 -66.72 13.27
N LEU A 500 -2.58 -66.57 12.10
CA LEU A 500 -2.69 -67.55 11.01
C LEU A 500 -1.85 -68.80 11.27
N GLY A 501 -0.61 -68.65 11.76
CA GLY A 501 0.30 -69.78 12.00
C GLY A 501 -0.06 -70.64 13.22
N GLY A 502 -0.68 -70.06 14.25
CA GLY A 502 -1.09 -70.76 15.48
C GLY A 502 -2.45 -71.46 15.37
N ARG A 503 -3.21 -71.22 14.30
CA ARG A 503 -4.58 -71.71 14.13
C ARG A 503 -4.71 -73.22 14.29
N GLU A 504 -3.83 -73.98 13.65
CA GLU A 504 -3.87 -75.45 13.68
C GLU A 504 -3.44 -76.04 15.03
N ILE A 505 -2.55 -75.35 15.73
CA ILE A 505 -2.09 -75.77 17.06
C ILE A 505 -3.22 -75.53 18.07
N ALA A 506 -3.83 -74.35 18.04
CA ALA A 506 -4.98 -74.02 18.86
C ALA A 506 -6.16 -74.97 18.61
N ALA A 507 -6.46 -75.29 17.34
CA ALA A 507 -7.50 -76.23 16.98
C ALA A 507 -7.24 -77.64 17.54
N ARG A 508 -6.00 -78.13 17.46
CA ARG A 508 -5.61 -79.45 17.99
C ARG A 508 -5.69 -79.51 19.52
N GLU A 509 -5.31 -78.44 20.22
CA GLU A 509 -5.33 -78.42 21.68
C GLU A 509 -6.76 -78.32 22.23
N ILE A 510 -7.62 -77.53 21.57
CA ILE A 510 -9.06 -77.49 21.87
C ILE A 510 -9.70 -78.86 21.63
N ASP A 511 -9.37 -79.56 20.54
CA ASP A 511 -9.88 -80.90 20.24
C ASP A 511 -9.42 -81.95 21.27
N LYS A 512 -8.16 -81.89 21.73
CA LYS A 512 -7.66 -82.73 22.83
C LYS A 512 -8.40 -82.46 24.12
N TRP A 513 -8.61 -81.19 24.47
CA TRP A 513 -9.29 -80.80 25.70
C TRP A 513 -10.75 -81.27 25.70
N LEU A 514 -11.45 -81.10 24.56
CA LEU A 514 -12.79 -81.64 24.34
C LEU A 514 -12.85 -83.17 24.47
N LYS A 515 -11.84 -83.89 23.97
CA LYS A 515 -11.76 -85.35 24.10
C LYS A 515 -11.46 -85.83 25.52
N SER A 516 -10.75 -85.04 26.33
CA SER A 516 -10.48 -85.36 27.74
C SER A 516 -11.69 -85.18 28.66
N MET A 517 -12.74 -84.50 28.20
CA MET A 517 -14.01 -84.32 28.92
C MET A 517 -15.08 -85.35 28.53
N LYS A 518 -14.78 -86.26 27.60
CA LYS A 518 -15.56 -87.48 27.34
C LYS A 518 -14.86 -88.65 28.03
#